data_AF-A0A1F8NKU8-F1
#
_entry.id   AF-A0A1F8NKU8-F1
#
_cell.length_a   1.000
_cell.length_b   1.000
_cell.length_c   1.000
_cell.angle_alpha   90.00
_cell.angle_beta   90.00
_cell.angle_gamma   90.00
#
_symmetry.space_group_name_H-M   'P 1'
#
loop_
_entity.id
_entity.type
_entity.pdbx_description
1 polymer ?
#
loop_
_entity_poly.entity_id
_entity_poly.type
_entity_poly.pdbx_seq_one_letter_code
_entity_poly.pdbx_strand_id
1 'polypeptide(L)' 'MSETYYSEHDMRIQVINELIKGGSQKEMAKRFSISPAYLNDVLHGRRMVGNKLANALGFKVVRCFVKDK' A
#
# COMPACT_ATOMS: atom_id res chain seq x y z
N MET A 1 -22.80 5.68 5.78
CA MET A 1 -21.77 4.72 5.30
C MET A 1 -20.71 4.64 6.37
N SER A 2 -20.41 3.46 6.91
CA SER A 2 -19.29 3.29 7.85
C SER A 2 -17.98 3.41 7.08
N GLU A 3 -17.03 4.19 7.60
CA GLU A 3 -15.67 4.22 7.06
C GLU A 3 -14.97 2.90 7.40
N THR A 4 -14.43 2.24 6.38
CA THR A 4 -13.63 1.02 6.55
C THR A 4 -12.16 1.41 6.67
N TYR A 5 -11.51 0.94 7.73
CA TYR A 5 -10.10 1.18 7.99
C TYR A 5 -9.29 -0.09 7.73
N TYR A 6 -8.11 0.07 7.16
CA TYR A 6 -7.18 -1.00 6.85
C TYR A 6 -5.90 -0.79 7.64
N SER A 7 -5.40 -1.84 8.30
CA SER A 7 -4.10 -1.80 8.95
C SER A 7 -2.98 -1.76 7.90
N GLU A 8 -1.74 -1.53 8.34
CA GLU A 8 -0.58 -1.65 7.44
C GLU A 8 -0.52 -3.05 6.80
N HIS A 9 -0.79 -4.09 7.59
CA HIS A 9 -0.77 -5.46 7.12
C HIS A 9 -1.79 -5.68 6.00
N ASP A 10 -3.01 -5.20 6.19
CA ASP A 10 -4.07 -5.30 5.18
C ASP A 10 -3.69 -4.52 3.92
N MET A 11 -3.09 -3.34 4.08
CA MET A 11 -2.63 -2.53 2.95
C MET A 11 -1.55 -3.23 2.13
N ARG A 12 -0.61 -3.95 2.77
CA ARG A 12 0.38 -4.77 2.06
C ARG A 12 -0.28 -5.89 1.26
N ILE A 13 -1.30 -6.54 1.81
CA ILE A 13 -2.09 -7.56 1.09
C ILE A 13 -2.77 -6.93 -0.14
N GLN A 14 -3.31 -5.72 -0.04
CA GLN A 14 -3.87 -5.02 -1.21
C GLN A 14 -2.83 -4.75 -2.30
N VAL A 15 -1.60 -4.37 -1.91
CA VAL A 15 -0.49 -4.20 -2.85
C VAL A 15 -0.15 -5.52 -3.54
N ILE A 16 -0.10 -6.63 -2.80
CA ILE A 16 0.16 -7.97 -3.38
C ILE A 16 -0.95 -8.37 -4.36
N ASN A 17 -2.21 -8.15 -4.01
CA ASN A 17 -3.34 -8.48 -4.87
C ASN A 17 -3.31 -7.69 -6.19
N GLU A 18 -3.00 -6.40 -6.14
CA GLU A 18 -2.86 -5.60 -7.36
C GLU A 18 -1.63 -5.99 -8.18
N LEU A 19 -0.56 -6.48 -7.55
CA LEU A 19 0.60 -7.01 -8.27
C LEU A 19 0.23 -8.28 -9.04
N ILE A 20 -0.50 -9.20 -8.42
CA ILE A 20 -0.98 -10.44 -9.05
C ILE A 20 -1.88 -10.13 -10.24
N LYS A 21 -2.73 -9.10 -10.16
CA LYS A 21 -3.58 -8.65 -11.29
C LYS A 21 -2.78 -7.93 -12.38
N GLY A 22 -1.78 -7.15 -11.98
CA GLY A 22 -1.04 -6.22 -12.83
C GLY A 22 0.18 -6.82 -13.52
N GLY A 23 0.51 -8.09 -13.26
CA GLY A 23 1.65 -8.77 -13.85
C GLY A 23 2.93 -8.57 -13.03
N SER A 24 3.82 -7.67 -13.47
CA SER A 24 5.16 -7.53 -12.89
C SER A 24 5.30 -6.33 -11.95
N GLN A 25 6.27 -6.41 -11.02
CA GLN A 25 6.61 -5.30 -10.12
C GLN A 25 7.06 -4.05 -10.90
N LYS A 26 7.72 -4.24 -12.04
CA LYS A 26 8.19 -3.14 -12.91
C LYS A 26 7.02 -2.38 -13.53
N GLU A 27 6.02 -3.10 -14.04
CA GLU A 27 4.83 -2.51 -14.64
C GLU A 27 3.98 -1.79 -13.58
N MET A 28 3.81 -2.42 -12.42
CA MET A 28 3.09 -1.81 -11.30
C MET A 28 3.78 -0.53 -10.81
N ALA A 29 5.11 -0.57 -10.65
CA ALA A 29 5.89 0.60 -10.25
C ALA A 29 5.73 1.74 -11.27
N LYS A 30 5.76 1.43 -12.58
CA LYS A 30 5.49 2.41 -13.64
C LYS A 30 4.07 2.96 -13.57
N ARG A 31 3.06 2.08 -13.44
CA ARG A 31 1.63 2.44 -13.37
C ARG A 31 1.34 3.40 -12.22
N PHE A 32 1.93 3.16 -11.06
CA PHE A 32 1.76 4.02 -9.88
C PHE A 32 2.80 5.12 -9.77
N SER A 33 3.68 5.25 -10.77
CA SER A 33 4.76 6.24 -10.81
C SER A 33 5.63 6.22 -9.53
N ILE A 34 5.91 5.03 -9.00
CA ILE A 34 6.77 4.81 -7.83
C ILE A 34 8.08 4.13 -8.25
N SER A 35 9.11 4.21 -7.41
CA SER A 35 10.36 3.48 -7.69
C SER A 35 10.16 1.97 -7.46
N PRO A 36 10.78 1.10 -8.27
CA PRO A 36 10.78 -0.34 -8.03
C PRO A 36 11.37 -0.72 -6.67
N ALA A 37 12.40 0.01 -6.22
CA ALA A 37 13.00 -0.19 -4.89
C ALA A 37 11.98 0.08 -3.76
N TYR A 38 11.22 1.18 -3.87
CA TYR A 38 10.16 1.49 -2.93
C TYR A 38 9.07 0.40 -2.89
N LEU A 39 8.60 -0.04 -4.07
CA LEU A 39 7.62 -1.12 -4.15
C LEU A 39 8.15 -2.40 -3.51
N ASN A 40 9.40 -2.76 -3.79
CA ASN A 40 10.06 -3.91 -3.20
C ASN A 40 10.13 -3.81 -1.66
N ASP A 41 10.48 -2.65 -1.11
CA ASP A 41 10.50 -2.45 0.34
C ASP A 41 9.12 -2.60 0.98
N VAL A 42 8.07 -2.11 0.32
CA VAL A 42 6.68 -2.27 0.80
C VAL A 42 6.25 -3.74 0.79
N LEU A 43 6.51 -4.46 -0.30
CA LEU A 43 6.16 -5.88 -0.43
C LEU A 43 6.81 -6.75 0.65
N HIS A 44 8.02 -6.37 1.09
CA HIS A 44 8.76 -7.09 2.13
C HIS A 44 8.55 -6.52 3.54
N GLY A 45 7.66 -5.52 3.71
CA GLY A 45 7.40 -4.90 5.01
C GLY A 45 8.56 -4.08 5.58
N ARG A 46 9.57 -3.75 4.77
CA ARG A 46 10.68 -2.85 5.17
C ARG A 46 10.26 -1.38 5.18
N ARG A 47 9.17 -1.04 4.48
CA ARG A 47 8.62 0.30 4.42
C ARG A 47 7.10 0.29 4.37
N MET A 48 6.47 1.26 5.02
CA MET A 48 5.01 1.40 4.99
C MET A 48 4.51 1.91 3.63
N VAL A 49 3.23 1.62 3.36
CA VAL A 49 2.49 2.23 2.24
C VAL A 49 2.38 3.74 2.48
N GLY A 50 2.97 4.53 1.60
CA GLY A 50 2.94 5.97 1.62
C GLY A 50 1.78 6.52 0.81
N ASN A 51 1.51 7.82 0.96
CA ASN A 51 0.38 8.50 0.35
C ASN A 51 0.26 8.26 -1.15
N LYS A 52 1.38 8.26 -1.89
CA LYS A 52 1.35 8.08 -3.35
C LYS A 52 0.80 6.71 -3.76
N LEU A 53 1.27 5.64 -3.11
CA LEU A 53 0.80 4.28 -3.39
C LEU A 53 -0.61 4.07 -2.84
N ALA A 54 -0.92 4.57 -1.64
CA ALA A 54 -2.27 4.48 -1.08
C ALA A 54 -3.30 5.17 -2.00
N ASN A 55 -3.02 6.39 -2.44
CA ASN A 55 -3.89 7.15 -3.34
C ASN A 55 -4.07 6.44 -4.69
N ALA A 56 -3.00 5.86 -5.23
CA ALA A 56 -3.08 5.10 -6.48
C ALA A 56 -3.94 3.83 -6.36
N LEU A 57 -4.07 3.30 -5.15
CA LEU A 57 -4.94 2.16 -4.80
C LEU A 57 -6.35 2.61 -4.36
N GLY A 58 -6.64 3.92 -4.34
CA GLY A 58 -7.95 4.45 -3.92
C GLY A 58 -8.11 4.61 -2.40
N PHE A 59 -7.03 4.54 -1.63
CA PHE A 59 -7.02 4.70 -0.18
C PHE A 59 -6.40 6.03 0.25
N LYS A 60 -6.77 6.48 1.45
CA LYS A 60 -6.16 7.63 2.12
C LYS A 60 -5.40 7.14 3.35
N VAL A 61 -4.13 7.53 3.50
CA VAL A 61 -3.37 7.24 4.72
C VAL A 61 -3.89 8.11 5.85
N VAL A 62 -4.23 7.47 6.97
CA VAL A 62 -4.62 8.12 8.22
C VAL A 62 -3.73 7.64 9.35
N ARG A 63 -3.46 8.51 10.32
CA ARG A 63 -2.74 8.14 11.55
C ARG A 63 -3.74 8.11 12.69
N CYS A 64 -3.93 6.93 13.27
CA CYS A 64 -4.79 6.74 14.43
C CYS A 64 -3.92 6.51 15.66
N PHE A 65 -4.18 7.26 16.73
CA PHE A 65 -3.60 6.99 18.04
C PHE A 65 -4.55 6.05 18.79
N VAL A 66 -4.06 4.88 19.14
CA VAL A 66 -4.79 3.93 19.99
C VAL A 66 -4.25 4.09 21.40
N LYS A 67 -5.14 4.31 22.37
CA LYS A 67 -4.76 4.36 23.78
C LYS A 67 -4.69 2.93 24.30
N ASP A 68 -3.50 2.46 24.65
CA ASP A 68 -3.38 1.24 25.44
C ASP A 68 -3.94 1.50 26.85
N LYS A 69 -4.66 0.51 27.38
CA LYS A 69 -5.30 0.56 28.71
C LYS A 69 -4.28 0.50 29.82
#